data_AF-A0A5P9FPP5-F1
#
_entry.id   AF-A0A5P9FPP5-F1
#
_cell.length_a   1.000
_cell.length_b   1.000
_cell.length_c   1.000
_cell.angle_alpha   90.00
_cell.angle_beta   90.00
_cell.angle_gamma   90.00
#
_symmetry.space_group_name_H-M   'P 1'
#
loop_
_entity.id
_entity.type
_entity.pdbx_description
1 polymer ?
#
loop_
_entity_poly.entity_id
_entity_poly.type
_entity_poly.pdbx_seq_one_letter_code
_entity_poly.pdbx_strand_id
1 'polypeptide(L)'
;MRWPALLVPLIFGALPGAAKAVECREFIFEDVPYTLCHVDSGSEDLRLFLYDEDERPFGNFGRLDQALSAGGERLAFAMNAGMYHPDRAPVGHYVEDNEQYRGVISTSGPGNFGLLPNGIFCIGDGRADVIETRRFEAESPSCRYATQSGPMLVIDGELHPRFLEDSDSRYIRNGVGTSEDGTKTIFAISERPVTFHEFGRLFRDALEMPQALFLDGNISRLYAPAIRRADLGRPLGPIVGVVVSEDR
;
A
#
# COMPACT_ATOMS: atom_id res chain seq x y z
N MET A 1 -48.66 -51.00 15.77
CA MET A 1 -47.73 -50.99 14.63
C MET A 1 -47.92 -49.66 13.89
N ARG A 2 -46.82 -48.94 13.63
CA ARG A 2 -46.67 -47.66 12.87
C ARG A 2 -46.64 -46.37 13.72
N TRP A 3 -45.42 -45.98 14.10
CA TRP A 3 -45.05 -44.63 14.53
C TRP A 3 -44.89 -43.72 13.30
N PRO A 4 -45.34 -42.45 13.32
CA PRO A 4 -45.01 -41.50 12.26
C PRO A 4 -43.59 -40.96 12.51
N ALA A 5 -42.73 -41.07 11.49
CA ALA A 5 -41.39 -40.49 11.51
C ALA A 5 -41.50 -38.97 11.30
N LEU A 6 -41.06 -38.18 12.28
CA LEU A 6 -40.79 -36.76 12.09
C LEU A 6 -39.46 -36.62 11.34
N LEU A 7 -39.52 -36.05 10.14
CA LEU A 7 -38.36 -35.57 9.40
C LEU A 7 -37.99 -34.18 9.93
N VAL A 8 -36.86 -34.09 10.64
CA VAL A 8 -36.24 -32.81 11.02
C VAL A 8 -35.34 -32.38 9.85
N PRO A 9 -35.57 -31.20 9.23
CA PRO A 9 -34.69 -30.71 8.19
C PRO A 9 -33.38 -30.25 8.82
N LEU A 10 -32.27 -30.91 8.45
CA LEU A 10 -30.92 -30.45 8.77
C LEU A 10 -30.65 -29.19 7.93
N ILE A 11 -30.79 -28.02 8.53
CA ILE A 11 -30.33 -26.76 7.93
C ILE A 11 -28.80 -26.76 8.06
N PHE A 12 -28.11 -27.06 6.97
CA PHE A 12 -26.68 -26.81 6.84
C PHE A 12 -26.46 -25.30 6.81
N GLY A 13 -26.17 -24.70 7.97
CA GLY A 13 -25.71 -23.34 8.05
C GLY A 13 -24.34 -23.23 7.37
N ALA A 14 -24.28 -22.51 6.25
CA ALA A 14 -23.02 -22.06 5.69
C ALA A 14 -22.38 -21.11 6.72
N LEU A 15 -21.32 -21.57 7.39
CA LEU A 15 -20.50 -20.70 8.21
C LEU A 15 -19.88 -19.65 7.28
N PRO A 16 -20.10 -18.34 7.52
CA PRO A 16 -19.39 -17.30 6.78
C PRO A 16 -17.90 -17.52 7.02
N GLY A 17 -17.14 -17.75 5.94
CA GLY A 17 -15.69 -17.82 6.02
C GLY A 17 -15.17 -16.49 6.56
N ALA A 18 -14.25 -16.54 7.52
CA ALA A 18 -13.55 -15.35 8.00
C ALA A 18 -12.95 -14.63 6.79
N ALA A 19 -13.48 -13.45 6.48
CA ALA A 19 -12.90 -12.58 5.47
C ALA A 19 -11.46 -12.31 5.90
N LYS A 20 -10.49 -12.58 5.02
CA LYS A 20 -9.10 -12.24 5.30
C LYS A 20 -8.96 -10.73 5.13
N ALA A 21 -8.46 -10.06 6.16
CA ALA A 21 -8.23 -8.62 6.18
C ALA A 21 -7.43 -8.11 4.96
N VAL A 22 -6.47 -8.91 4.48
CA VAL A 22 -5.73 -8.63 3.24
C VAL A 22 -5.55 -9.91 2.45
N GLU A 23 -5.82 -9.86 1.14
CA GLU A 23 -5.53 -10.96 0.21
C GLU A 23 -4.24 -10.66 -0.55
N CYS A 24 -3.14 -11.30 -0.13
CA CYS A 24 -1.90 -11.31 -0.88
C CYS A 24 -1.79 -12.57 -1.75
N ARG A 25 -1.45 -12.42 -3.03
CA ARG A 25 -1.30 -13.52 -3.99
C ARG A 25 -0.22 -13.25 -5.03
N GLU A 26 0.33 -14.32 -5.57
CA GLU A 26 1.18 -14.25 -6.76
C GLU A 26 0.35 -13.90 -8.00
N PHE A 27 0.96 -13.15 -8.91
CA PHE A 27 0.35 -12.75 -10.18
C PHE A 27 1.43 -12.63 -11.25
N ILE A 28 1.13 -13.05 -12.48
CA ILE A 28 2.05 -12.93 -13.61
C ILE A 28 1.40 -12.04 -14.65
N PHE A 29 2.15 -11.03 -15.09
CA PHE A 29 1.76 -10.12 -16.17
C PHE A 29 2.97 -9.88 -17.07
N GLU A 30 2.79 -10.05 -18.38
CA GLU A 30 3.87 -9.90 -19.39
C GLU A 30 5.16 -10.67 -19.00
N ASP A 31 5.00 -11.92 -18.56
CA ASP A 31 6.09 -12.80 -18.08
C ASP A 31 6.88 -12.27 -16.87
N VAL A 32 6.37 -11.26 -16.17
CA VAL A 32 6.92 -10.76 -14.91
C VAL A 32 6.06 -11.27 -13.74
N PRO A 33 6.65 -11.96 -12.76
CA PRO A 33 5.97 -12.28 -11.51
C PRO A 33 5.92 -11.06 -10.58
N TYR A 34 4.77 -10.89 -9.95
CA TYR A 34 4.45 -9.88 -8.95
C TYR A 34 3.78 -10.54 -7.75
N THR A 35 3.92 -9.92 -6.58
CA THR A 35 3.00 -10.15 -5.46
C THR A 35 2.03 -8.97 -5.38
N LEU A 36 0.73 -9.27 -5.39
CA LEU A 36 -0.34 -8.30 -5.22
C LEU A 36 -0.99 -8.50 -3.85
N CYS A 37 -1.24 -7.43 -3.12
CA CYS A 37 -1.99 -7.43 -1.87
C CYS A 37 -3.19 -6.50 -2.01
N HIS A 38 -4.39 -7.09 -2.01
CA HIS A 38 -5.66 -6.40 -2.13
C HIS A 38 -6.17 -6.00 -0.73
N VAL A 39 -6.52 -4.73 -0.57
CA VAL A 39 -7.04 -4.14 0.66
C VAL A 39 -8.38 -3.48 0.34
N ASP A 40 -9.43 -3.81 1.12
CA ASP A 40 -10.70 -3.08 1.11
C ASP A 40 -10.56 -1.87 2.05
N SER A 41 -10.25 -0.70 1.49
CA SER A 41 -10.06 0.53 2.25
C SER A 41 -11.35 1.06 2.88
N GLY A 42 -12.51 0.49 2.53
CA GLY A 42 -13.79 0.79 3.17
C GLY A 42 -13.99 0.09 4.51
N SER A 43 -13.33 -1.04 4.74
CA SER A 43 -13.51 -1.86 5.95
C SER A 43 -12.22 -2.16 6.72
N GLU A 44 -11.08 -2.20 6.04
CA GLU A 44 -9.81 -2.58 6.63
C GLU A 44 -9.11 -1.40 7.30
N ASP A 45 -8.41 -1.68 8.40
CA ASP A 45 -7.67 -0.67 9.16
C ASP A 45 -6.29 -0.41 8.54
N LEU A 46 -6.30 0.38 7.47
CA LEU A 46 -5.11 0.79 6.73
C LEU A 46 -4.50 2.05 7.35
N ARG A 47 -3.24 1.95 7.81
CA ARG A 47 -2.54 3.03 8.52
C ARG A 47 -1.14 3.29 7.95
N LEU A 48 -0.58 4.45 8.30
CA LEU A 48 0.84 4.75 8.17
C LEU A 48 1.52 4.76 9.53
N PHE A 49 2.80 4.40 9.55
CA PHE A 49 3.63 4.33 10.75
C PHE A 49 5.02 4.85 10.44
N LEU A 50 5.56 5.69 11.33
CA LEU A 50 6.91 6.20 11.23
C LEU A 50 7.70 6.05 12.53
N TYR A 51 7.22 6.70 13.59
CA TYR A 51 7.91 6.79 14.88
C TYR A 51 7.17 5.99 15.96
N ASP A 52 7.91 5.43 16.90
CA ASP A 52 7.33 4.92 18.15
C ASP A 52 7.09 6.06 19.16
N GLU A 53 6.57 5.70 20.34
CA GLU A 53 6.29 6.64 21.43
C GLU A 53 7.53 7.41 21.93
N ASP A 54 8.74 6.90 21.68
CA ASP A 54 10.02 7.54 22.02
C ASP A 54 10.57 8.41 20.86
N GLU A 55 9.75 8.72 19.85
CA GLU A 55 10.12 9.45 18.61
C GLU A 55 11.22 8.74 17.80
N ARG A 56 11.40 7.43 17.95
CA ARG A 56 12.39 6.65 17.19
C ARG A 56 11.74 5.98 16.00
N PRO A 57 12.36 6.01 14.80
CA PRO A 57 11.82 5.28 13.66
C PRO A 57 11.65 3.79 13.97
N PHE A 58 10.50 3.21 13.60
CA PHE A 58 10.30 1.76 13.70
C PHE A 58 11.39 1.01 12.91
N GLY A 59 11.65 1.45 11.69
CA GLY A 59 12.75 0.97 10.85
C GLY A 59 12.57 -0.46 10.31
N ASN A 60 11.65 -1.27 10.82
CA ASN A 60 11.35 -2.59 10.27
C ASN A 60 9.98 -3.09 10.73
N PHE A 61 9.40 -4.02 9.96
CA PHE A 61 8.08 -4.58 10.23
C PHE A 61 7.99 -5.35 11.55
N GLY A 62 9.07 -6.03 11.98
CA GLY A 62 9.06 -6.81 13.22
C GLY A 62 8.93 -5.94 14.48
N ARG A 63 9.65 -4.81 14.53
CA ARG A 63 9.51 -3.83 15.63
C ARG A 63 8.12 -3.20 15.65
N LEU A 64 7.58 -2.88 14.48
CA LEU A 64 6.22 -2.36 14.36
C LEU A 64 5.18 -3.39 14.82
N ASP A 65 5.25 -4.64 14.34
CA ASP A 65 4.34 -5.72 14.76
C ASP A 65 4.42 -5.97 16.28
N GLN A 66 5.62 -5.92 16.86
CA GLN A 66 5.82 -6.04 18.31
C GLN A 66 5.17 -4.90 19.10
N ALA A 67 5.28 -3.66 18.62
CA ALA A 67 4.64 -2.52 19.25
C ALA A 67 3.11 -2.63 19.20
N LEU A 68 2.55 -3.01 18.05
CA LEU A 68 1.12 -3.28 17.89
C LEU A 68 0.65 -4.42 18.79
N SER A 69 1.44 -5.48 18.94
CA SER A 69 1.12 -6.62 19.80
C SER A 69 0.95 -6.21 21.27
N ALA A 70 1.69 -5.20 21.74
CA ALA A 70 1.53 -4.68 23.10
C ALA A 70 0.14 -4.04 23.32
N GLY A 71 -0.49 -3.54 22.26
CA GLY A 71 -1.86 -3.03 22.22
C GLY A 71 -2.93 -4.08 21.89
N GLY A 72 -2.56 -5.34 21.66
CA GLY A 72 -3.49 -6.39 21.21
C GLY A 72 -3.83 -6.33 19.73
N GLU A 73 -2.94 -5.77 18.92
CA GLU A 73 -3.06 -5.65 17.46
C GLU A 73 -1.90 -6.36 16.74
N ARG A 74 -2.06 -6.69 15.46
CA ARG A 74 -1.00 -7.27 14.61
C ARG A 74 -1.05 -6.72 13.20
N LEU A 75 0.09 -6.77 12.51
CA LEU A 75 0.17 -6.50 11.08
C LEU A 75 -0.37 -7.69 10.29
N ALA A 76 -1.44 -7.49 9.52
CA ALA A 76 -1.89 -8.42 8.49
C ALA A 76 -1.12 -8.27 7.17
N PHE A 77 -0.59 -7.06 6.93
CA PHE A 77 0.19 -6.67 5.76
C PHE A 77 1.01 -5.43 6.10
N ALA A 78 2.23 -5.32 5.55
CA ALA A 78 2.96 -4.05 5.53
C ALA A 78 3.94 -3.93 4.36
N MET A 79 4.22 -2.70 3.97
CA MET A 79 5.17 -2.34 2.92
C MET A 79 5.88 -1.03 3.29
N ASN A 80 7.08 -0.79 2.77
CA ASN A 80 7.63 0.57 2.81
C ASN A 80 6.73 1.53 2.01
N ALA A 81 6.52 2.73 2.55
CA ALA A 81 5.63 3.73 1.97
C ALA A 81 6.44 4.78 1.17
N GLY A 82 6.20 6.07 1.39
CA GLY A 82 6.90 7.14 0.67
C GLY A 82 8.41 7.19 0.90
N MET A 83 9.09 7.92 0.00
CA MET A 83 10.54 8.11 0.03
C MET A 83 10.99 8.82 1.31
N TYR A 84 12.19 8.45 1.81
CA TYR A 84 12.75 9.00 3.04
C TYR A 84 14.25 9.34 2.94
N HIS A 85 14.72 10.19 3.85
CA HIS A 85 16.12 10.59 4.02
C HIS A 85 16.93 9.54 4.80
N PRO A 86 18.29 9.59 4.82
CA PRO A 86 19.10 8.62 5.55
C PRO A 86 18.77 8.47 7.04
N ASP A 87 18.24 9.53 7.67
CA ASP A 87 17.74 9.58 9.05
C ASP A 87 16.32 9.02 9.22
N ARG A 88 15.71 8.52 8.14
CA ARG A 88 14.36 7.93 8.04
C ARG A 88 13.21 8.92 8.03
N ALA A 89 13.49 10.22 8.06
CA ALA A 89 12.45 11.22 7.91
C ALA A 89 11.85 11.18 6.48
N PRO A 90 10.52 11.34 6.32
CA PRO A 90 9.89 11.40 5.01
C PRO A 90 10.45 12.58 4.19
N VAL A 91 10.63 12.35 2.89
CA VAL A 91 11.10 13.39 1.94
C VAL A 91 10.02 14.44 1.72
N GLY A 92 8.80 14.01 1.41
CA GLY A 92 7.66 14.89 1.11
C GLY A 92 6.57 14.82 2.17
N HIS A 93 5.34 15.15 1.77
CA HIS A 93 4.18 15.19 2.66
C HIS A 93 4.07 13.92 3.49
N TYR A 94 3.85 14.10 4.79
CA TYR A 94 3.59 12.99 5.70
C TYR A 94 2.59 13.44 6.78
N VAL A 95 1.51 12.69 6.89
CA VAL A 95 0.50 12.82 7.93
C VAL A 95 0.33 11.46 8.60
N GLU A 96 0.34 11.44 9.92
CA GLU A 96 0.06 10.26 10.72
C GLU A 96 -0.90 10.63 11.85
N ASP A 97 -2.02 9.93 11.94
CA ASP A 97 -3.12 10.21 12.88
C ASP A 97 -3.57 11.68 12.91
N ASN A 98 -3.80 12.25 11.72
CA ASN A 98 -4.18 13.65 11.49
C ASN A 98 -3.10 14.68 11.85
N GLU A 99 -1.92 14.27 12.30
CA GLU A 99 -0.79 15.16 12.57
C GLU A 99 0.16 15.23 11.38
N GLN A 100 0.45 16.45 10.91
CA GLN A 100 1.36 16.67 9.78
C GLN A 100 2.81 16.82 10.24
N TYR A 101 3.67 15.88 9.86
CA TYR A 101 5.12 15.91 10.15
C TYR A 101 5.93 16.59 9.04
N ARG A 102 5.43 16.57 7.79
CA ARG A 102 6.06 17.20 6.62
C ARG A 102 5.03 17.76 5.65
N GLY A 103 5.36 18.92 5.08
CA GLY A 103 4.56 19.59 4.05
C GLY A 103 4.71 18.97 2.66
N VAL A 104 3.79 19.33 1.76
CA VAL A 104 3.81 18.92 0.36
C VAL A 104 5.02 19.51 -0.38
N ILE A 105 5.64 18.70 -1.23
CA ILE A 105 6.68 19.16 -2.17
C ILE A 105 6.17 18.98 -3.60
N SER A 106 5.76 20.09 -4.24
CA SER A 106 5.25 20.12 -5.62
C SER A 106 6.29 20.52 -6.67
N THR A 107 7.52 20.79 -6.25
CA THR A 107 8.64 21.17 -7.12
C THR A 107 9.41 19.95 -7.60
N SER A 108 9.99 20.05 -8.80
CA SER A 108 10.92 19.03 -9.30
C SER A 108 12.20 19.01 -8.47
N GLY A 109 12.81 17.85 -8.34
CA GLY A 109 14.05 17.65 -7.59
C GLY A 109 14.87 16.49 -8.15
N PRO A 110 15.93 16.08 -7.44
CA PRO A 110 16.72 14.92 -7.82
C PRO A 110 15.96 13.60 -7.59
N GLY A 111 16.35 12.56 -8.33
CA GLY A 111 15.85 11.20 -8.16
C GLY A 111 14.39 10.99 -8.57
N ASN A 112 13.84 9.84 -8.20
CA ASN A 112 12.47 9.44 -8.57
C ASN A 112 11.41 10.41 -8.02
N PHE A 113 11.63 10.96 -6.82
CA PHE A 113 10.72 11.93 -6.21
C PHE A 113 10.49 13.17 -7.08
N GLY A 114 11.53 13.62 -7.79
CA GLY A 114 11.48 14.78 -8.66
C GLY A 114 11.04 14.48 -10.11
N LEU A 115 10.76 13.21 -10.42
CA LEU A 115 10.15 12.82 -11.69
C LEU A 115 8.65 13.14 -11.64
N LEU A 116 8.32 14.40 -11.96
CA LEU A 116 6.94 14.88 -11.95
C LEU A 116 6.13 14.35 -13.16
N PRO A 117 4.83 14.05 -12.99
CA PRO A 117 4.06 14.19 -11.74
C PRO A 117 4.40 13.15 -10.66
N ASN A 118 4.48 13.60 -9.42
CA ASN A 118 4.55 12.77 -8.22
C ASN A 118 3.19 12.82 -7.49
N GLY A 119 2.98 12.05 -6.43
CA GLY A 119 1.66 11.94 -5.81
C GLY A 119 1.68 11.68 -4.31
N ILE A 120 0.51 11.82 -3.72
CA ILE A 120 0.21 11.55 -2.32
C ILE A 120 -0.71 10.32 -2.29
N PHE A 121 -0.33 9.33 -1.49
CA PHE A 121 -1.29 8.32 -1.05
C PHE A 121 -1.96 8.83 0.23
N CYS A 122 -3.24 9.17 0.13
CA CYS A 122 -4.09 9.75 1.17
C CYS A 122 -5.07 8.69 1.67
N ILE A 123 -5.11 8.46 2.98
CA ILE A 123 -6.06 7.54 3.62
C ILE A 123 -6.99 8.40 4.47
N GLY A 124 -8.29 8.34 4.16
CA GLY A 124 -9.35 9.01 4.89
C GLY A 124 -10.27 8.01 5.59
N ASP A 125 -11.48 8.48 5.91
CA ASP A 125 -12.49 7.63 6.54
C ASP A 125 -13.20 6.76 5.49
N GLY A 126 -12.94 5.45 5.52
CA GLY A 126 -13.59 4.46 4.64
C GLY A 126 -13.17 4.55 3.18
N ARG A 127 -12.04 5.21 2.88
CA ARG A 127 -11.45 5.26 1.54
C ARG A 127 -9.95 5.57 1.58
N ALA A 128 -9.24 5.18 0.53
CA ALA A 128 -7.88 5.61 0.27
C ALA A 128 -7.70 5.97 -1.21
N ASP A 129 -6.94 7.02 -1.46
CA ASP A 129 -6.80 7.65 -2.77
C ASP A 129 -5.33 7.94 -3.07
N VAL A 130 -4.88 7.55 -4.25
CA VAL A 130 -3.68 8.12 -4.86
C VAL A 130 -4.08 9.40 -5.60
N ILE A 131 -3.45 10.51 -5.24
CA ILE A 131 -3.77 11.85 -5.75
C ILE A 131 -2.50 12.49 -6.30
N GLU A 132 -2.57 13.02 -7.53
CA GLU A 132 -1.47 13.82 -8.09
C GLU A 132 -1.21 15.06 -7.22
N THR A 133 0.06 15.40 -7.03
CA THR A 133 0.46 16.40 -6.03
C THR A 133 -0.18 17.78 -6.21
N ARG A 134 -0.28 18.30 -7.43
CA ARG A 134 -0.91 19.62 -7.65
C ARG A 134 -2.43 19.55 -7.50
N ARG A 135 -3.05 18.44 -7.88
CA ARG A 135 -4.47 18.17 -7.57
C ARG A 135 -4.69 18.18 -6.06
N PHE A 136 -3.83 17.50 -5.31
CA PHE A 136 -3.90 17.49 -3.85
C PHE A 136 -3.78 18.90 -3.24
N GLU A 137 -2.85 19.73 -3.70
CA GLU A 137 -2.73 21.12 -3.24
C GLU A 137 -3.99 21.95 -3.57
N ALA A 138 -4.58 21.75 -4.76
CA ALA A 138 -5.75 22.50 -5.20
C ALA A 138 -7.04 22.11 -4.45
N GLU A 139 -7.23 20.81 -4.20
CA GLU A 139 -8.43 20.26 -3.56
C GLU A 139 -8.32 20.24 -2.04
N SER A 140 -7.10 20.17 -1.50
CA SER A 140 -6.79 20.09 -0.06
C SER A 140 -7.66 19.08 0.70
N PRO A 141 -7.72 17.81 0.25
CA PRO A 141 -8.52 16.81 0.93
C PRO A 141 -7.99 16.55 2.34
N SER A 142 -8.89 16.16 3.25
CA SER A 142 -8.50 15.73 4.59
C SER A 142 -8.06 14.28 4.56
N CYS A 143 -6.85 14.01 5.02
CA CYS A 143 -6.29 12.67 5.17
C CYS A 143 -6.01 12.42 6.64
N ARG A 144 -6.47 11.28 7.17
CA ARG A 144 -6.04 10.79 8.48
C ARG A 144 -4.58 10.34 8.43
N TYR A 145 -4.20 9.71 7.33
CA TYR A 145 -2.80 9.37 7.03
C TYR A 145 -2.47 9.80 5.61
N ALA A 146 -1.25 10.29 5.39
CA ALA A 146 -0.80 10.63 4.04
C ALA A 146 0.71 10.40 3.89
N THR A 147 1.13 9.93 2.72
CA THR A 147 2.55 9.85 2.37
C THR A 147 2.76 10.28 0.93
N GLN A 148 3.71 11.17 0.69
CA GLN A 148 4.11 11.57 -0.64
C GLN A 148 5.24 10.69 -1.17
N SER A 149 5.12 10.31 -2.44
CA SER A 149 6.15 9.57 -3.16
C SER A 149 6.12 9.97 -4.63
N GLY A 150 7.00 9.39 -5.43
CA GLY A 150 6.99 9.62 -6.86
C GLY A 150 8.00 8.76 -7.60
N PRO A 151 7.76 8.52 -8.90
CA PRO A 151 6.72 9.14 -9.74
C PRO A 151 5.30 8.59 -9.54
N MET A 152 4.27 9.31 -9.99
CA MET A 152 2.97 8.70 -10.32
C MET A 152 3.21 7.59 -11.36
N LEU A 153 2.53 6.46 -11.26
CA LEU A 153 2.59 5.38 -12.23
C LEU A 153 1.47 5.52 -13.28
N VAL A 154 0.27 5.80 -12.80
CA VAL A 154 -0.94 6.03 -13.62
C VAL A 154 -1.63 7.30 -13.12
N ILE A 155 -2.03 8.16 -14.05
CA ILE A 155 -2.77 9.39 -13.80
C ILE A 155 -4.00 9.39 -14.69
N ASP A 156 -5.18 9.35 -14.09
CA ASP A 156 -6.47 9.36 -14.80
C ASP A 156 -6.55 8.26 -15.90
N GLY A 157 -6.00 7.07 -15.60
CA GLY A 157 -5.94 5.93 -16.52
C GLY A 157 -4.81 5.98 -17.57
N GLU A 158 -4.00 7.04 -17.61
CA GLU A 158 -2.84 7.16 -18.50
C GLU A 158 -1.52 6.87 -17.76
N LEU A 159 -0.55 6.26 -18.44
CA LEU A 159 0.79 6.11 -17.88
C LEU A 159 1.45 7.47 -17.72
N HIS A 160 2.34 7.58 -16.73
CA HIS A 160 3.15 8.78 -16.59
C HIS A 160 3.88 9.13 -17.90
N PRO A 161 3.76 10.39 -18.38
CA PRO A 161 4.22 10.81 -19.72
C PRO A 161 5.73 10.81 -19.95
N ARG A 162 6.53 10.48 -18.93
CA ARG A 162 8.00 10.48 -18.98
C ARG A 162 8.57 9.07 -18.92
N PHE A 163 7.72 8.04 -18.82
CA PHE A 163 8.18 6.66 -18.84
C PHE A 163 8.61 6.30 -20.26
N LEU A 164 9.83 5.77 -20.35
CA LEU A 164 10.39 5.27 -21.61
C LEU A 164 10.14 3.77 -21.67
N GLU A 165 9.57 3.30 -22.78
CA GLU A 165 9.34 1.86 -23.03
C GLU A 165 10.65 1.07 -22.91
N ASP A 166 11.71 1.58 -23.52
CA ASP A 166 13.04 0.95 -23.58
C ASP A 166 14.01 1.47 -22.50
N SER A 167 13.49 1.86 -21.32
CA SER A 167 14.36 2.30 -20.22
C SER A 167 15.32 1.20 -19.76
N ASP A 168 16.57 1.59 -19.47
CA ASP A 168 17.58 0.73 -18.84
C ASP A 168 17.48 0.70 -17.30
N SER A 169 16.68 1.59 -16.71
CA SER A 169 16.46 1.70 -15.26
C SER A 169 15.53 0.59 -14.76
N ARG A 170 16.14 -0.55 -14.43
CA ARG A 170 15.44 -1.73 -13.93
C ARG A 170 15.73 -2.00 -12.46
N TYR A 171 14.69 -2.03 -11.65
CA TYR A 171 14.76 -2.29 -10.21
C TYR A 171 13.60 -3.14 -9.75
N ILE A 172 13.73 -3.78 -8.58
CA ILE A 172 12.55 -4.23 -7.85
C ILE A 172 11.75 -2.98 -7.49
N ARG A 173 10.46 -2.98 -7.81
CA ARG A 173 9.57 -1.83 -7.61
C ARG A 173 8.37 -2.24 -6.79
N ASN A 174 7.95 -1.35 -5.91
CA ASN A 174 6.67 -1.44 -5.23
C ASN A 174 5.83 -0.19 -5.46
N GLY A 175 4.53 -0.34 -5.33
CA GLY A 175 3.58 0.71 -5.65
C GLY A 175 2.20 0.40 -5.09
N VAL A 176 1.34 1.40 -5.18
CA VAL A 176 -0.06 1.33 -4.74
C VAL A 176 -0.95 1.92 -5.83
N GLY A 177 -2.06 1.27 -6.12
CA GLY A 177 -3.13 1.79 -6.98
C GLY A 177 -4.46 1.80 -6.25
N THR A 178 -5.31 2.77 -6.57
CA THR A 178 -6.61 2.97 -5.91
C THR A 178 -7.74 3.05 -6.92
N SER A 179 -8.90 2.48 -6.60
CA SER A 179 -10.13 2.66 -7.37
C SER A 179 -10.67 4.08 -7.27
N GLU A 180 -11.52 4.47 -8.23
CA GLU A 180 -12.15 5.81 -8.27
C GLU A 180 -13.03 6.11 -7.05
N ASP A 181 -13.71 5.10 -6.52
CA ASP A 181 -14.52 5.21 -5.30
C ASP A 181 -13.68 5.15 -4.00
N GLY A 182 -12.37 4.90 -4.11
CA GLY A 182 -11.42 4.80 -3.00
C GLY A 182 -11.60 3.57 -2.11
N THR A 183 -12.48 2.63 -2.45
CA THR A 183 -12.75 1.44 -1.62
C THR A 183 -11.74 0.31 -1.86
N LYS A 184 -11.09 0.27 -3.03
CA LYS A 184 -10.12 -0.76 -3.37
C LYS A 184 -8.73 -0.16 -3.46
N THR A 185 -7.82 -0.69 -2.66
CA THR A 185 -6.40 -0.40 -2.72
C THR A 185 -5.63 -1.67 -3.08
N ILE A 186 -4.81 -1.60 -4.12
CA ILE A 186 -3.95 -2.72 -4.54
C ILE A 186 -2.50 -2.30 -4.37
N PHE A 187 -1.81 -2.97 -3.46
CA PHE A 187 -0.38 -2.88 -3.31
C PHE A 187 0.31 -3.93 -4.17
N ALA A 188 1.36 -3.55 -4.88
CA ALA A 188 2.13 -4.47 -5.71
C ALA A 188 3.62 -4.37 -5.43
N ILE A 189 4.33 -5.49 -5.54
CA ILE A 189 5.78 -5.56 -5.60
C ILE A 189 6.20 -6.49 -6.73
N SER A 190 7.19 -6.10 -7.53
CA SER A 190 7.75 -6.95 -8.57
C SER A 190 8.72 -7.97 -7.98
N GLU A 191 8.70 -9.22 -8.45
CA GLU A 191 9.65 -10.25 -8.01
C GLU A 191 10.94 -10.24 -8.85
N ARG A 192 10.98 -9.41 -9.89
CA ARG A 192 12.14 -9.20 -10.78
C ARG A 192 12.31 -7.72 -11.10
N PRO A 193 13.52 -7.28 -11.48
CA PRO A 193 13.74 -5.91 -11.91
C PRO A 193 12.91 -5.50 -13.13
N VAL A 194 12.16 -4.41 -13.02
CA VAL A 194 11.29 -3.85 -14.07
C VAL A 194 11.56 -2.36 -14.28
N THR A 195 11.23 -1.86 -15.46
CA THR A 195 11.19 -0.43 -15.73
C THR A 195 9.95 0.21 -15.09
N PHE A 196 9.93 1.54 -15.01
CA PHE A 196 8.71 2.25 -14.62
C PHE A 196 7.57 2.03 -15.62
N HIS A 197 7.89 1.89 -16.91
CA HIS A 197 6.89 1.64 -17.94
C HIS A 197 6.22 0.28 -17.74
N GLU A 198 7.00 -0.79 -17.58
CA GLU A 198 6.49 -2.14 -17.30
C GLU A 198 5.67 -2.17 -16.00
N PHE A 199 6.16 -1.51 -14.94
CA PHE A 199 5.43 -1.48 -13.67
C PHE A 199 4.15 -0.65 -13.73
N GLY A 200 4.16 0.47 -14.47
CA GLY A 200 2.95 1.26 -14.71
C GLY A 200 1.90 0.49 -15.51
N ARG A 201 2.31 -0.29 -16.52
CA ARG A 201 1.40 -1.16 -17.29
C ARG A 201 0.71 -2.20 -16.42
N LEU A 202 1.37 -2.75 -15.40
CA LEU A 202 0.69 -3.62 -14.43
C LEU A 202 -0.55 -2.91 -13.85
N PHE A 203 -0.39 -1.69 -13.34
CA PHE A 203 -1.50 -0.94 -12.74
C PHE A 203 -2.55 -0.53 -13.77
N ARG A 204 -2.14 -0.03 -14.94
CA ARG A 204 -3.06 0.46 -15.97
C ARG A 204 -3.79 -0.67 -16.69
N ASP A 205 -3.04 -1.64 -17.21
CA ASP A 205 -3.54 -2.63 -18.17
C ASP A 205 -4.05 -3.92 -17.50
N ALA A 206 -3.44 -4.33 -16.39
CA ALA A 206 -3.80 -5.58 -15.72
C ALA A 206 -4.71 -5.37 -14.51
N LEU A 207 -4.47 -4.31 -13.74
CA LEU A 207 -5.24 -3.99 -12.54
C LEU A 207 -6.33 -2.94 -12.79
N GLU A 208 -6.30 -2.26 -13.94
CA GLU A 208 -7.27 -1.22 -14.32
C GLU A 208 -7.43 -0.12 -13.26
N MET A 209 -6.33 0.23 -12.58
CA MET A 209 -6.32 1.27 -11.55
C MET A 209 -6.20 2.66 -12.20
N PRO A 210 -7.18 3.57 -11.98
CA PRO A 210 -7.15 4.90 -12.58
C PRO A 210 -6.06 5.80 -12.01
N GLN A 211 -5.64 5.55 -10.77
CA GLN A 211 -4.53 6.24 -10.11
C GLN A 211 -3.58 5.20 -9.53
N ALA A 212 -2.29 5.39 -9.74
CA ALA A 212 -1.27 4.57 -9.11
C ALA A 212 0.00 5.37 -8.82
N LEU A 213 0.67 5.03 -7.74
CA LEU A 213 1.84 5.72 -7.20
C LEU A 213 2.97 4.74 -6.96
N PHE A 214 4.17 5.11 -7.40
CA PHE A 214 5.39 4.42 -7.03
C PHE A 214 5.76 4.79 -5.60
N LEU A 215 6.05 3.78 -4.77
CA LEU A 215 6.52 3.96 -3.39
C LEU A 215 8.06 4.06 -3.37
N ASP A 216 8.70 3.97 -2.20
CA ASP A 216 10.15 4.19 -2.12
C ASP A 216 10.96 3.21 -2.99
N GLY A 217 11.82 3.78 -3.85
CA GLY A 217 12.63 3.06 -4.82
C GLY A 217 14.02 2.66 -4.36
N ASN A 218 14.48 3.11 -3.18
CA ASN A 218 15.76 2.65 -2.65
C ASN A 218 15.66 1.23 -2.08
N ILE A 219 14.50 0.89 -1.50
CA ILE A 219 14.21 -0.39 -0.86
C ILE A 219 12.74 -0.72 -1.13
N SER A 220 12.46 -1.90 -1.69
CA SER A 220 11.10 -2.46 -1.78
C SER A 220 11.04 -3.72 -0.92
N ARG A 221 10.17 -3.71 0.09
CA ARG A 221 10.01 -4.81 1.06
C ARG A 221 8.54 -5.04 1.36
N LEU A 222 8.17 -6.31 1.47
CA LEU A 222 6.83 -6.76 1.81
C LEU A 222 6.83 -7.61 3.08
N TYR A 223 5.86 -7.35 3.95
CA TYR A 223 5.43 -8.22 5.03
C TYR A 223 4.02 -8.70 4.72
N ALA A 224 3.87 -9.99 4.50
CA ALA A 224 2.60 -10.64 4.15
C ALA A 224 2.55 -12.03 4.80
N PRO A 225 2.19 -12.11 6.09
CA PRO A 225 2.15 -13.38 6.84
C PRO A 225 1.19 -14.40 6.22
N ALA A 226 0.11 -13.96 5.56
CA ALA A 226 -0.84 -14.83 4.87
C ALA A 226 -0.21 -15.73 3.79
N ILE A 227 0.91 -15.29 3.18
CA ILE A 227 1.70 -16.05 2.21
C ILE A 227 3.08 -16.42 2.76
N ARG A 228 3.29 -16.30 4.08
CA ARG A 228 4.56 -16.59 4.78
C ARG A 228 5.75 -15.78 4.25
N ARG A 229 5.51 -14.53 3.87
CA ARG A 229 6.56 -13.62 3.39
C ARG A 229 6.86 -12.53 4.41
N ALA A 230 8.15 -12.32 4.68
CA ALA A 230 8.64 -11.23 5.50
C ALA A 230 10.03 -10.81 4.99
N ASP A 231 10.07 -9.77 4.16
CA ASP A 231 11.31 -9.34 3.53
C ASP A 231 12.23 -8.64 4.54
N LEU A 232 13.48 -9.08 4.61
CA LEU A 232 14.53 -8.45 5.40
C LEU A 232 15.28 -7.40 4.58
N GLY A 233 15.90 -6.43 5.24
CA GLY A 233 16.69 -5.42 4.55
C GLY A 233 17.09 -4.26 5.44
N ARG A 234 17.55 -3.18 4.79
CA ARG A 234 17.93 -1.94 5.45
C ARG A 234 16.75 -1.35 6.25
N PRO A 235 17.02 -0.54 7.28
CA PRO A 235 15.97 0.12 8.02
C PRO A 235 15.08 0.97 7.10
N LEU A 236 13.79 1.03 7.39
CA LEU A 236 12.75 1.77 6.66
C LEU A 236 12.50 3.15 7.29
N GLY A 237 11.95 4.07 6.51
CA GLY A 237 11.26 5.26 7.02
C GLY A 237 9.77 4.98 7.17
N PRO A 238 8.89 5.73 6.50
CA PRO A 238 7.44 5.46 6.48
C PRO A 238 7.10 4.02 6.09
N ILE A 239 6.18 3.42 6.84
CA ILE A 239 5.61 2.09 6.60
C ILE A 239 4.10 2.25 6.43
N VAL A 240 3.53 1.58 5.43
CA VAL A 240 2.09 1.42 5.27
C VAL A 240 1.70 0.00 5.65
N GLY A 241 0.59 -0.19 6.34
CA GLY A 241 0.16 -1.52 6.75
C GLY A 241 -1.30 -1.62 7.13
N VAL A 242 -1.83 -2.84 7.08
CA VAL A 242 -3.17 -3.17 7.59
C VAL A 242 -3.02 -3.81 8.95
N VAL A 243 -3.77 -3.28 9.92
CA VAL A 243 -3.81 -3.74 11.30
C VAL A 243 -5.05 -4.57 11.53
N VAL A 244 -4.91 -5.64 12.30
CA VAL A 244 -6.02 -6.45 12.79
C VAL A 244 -5.91 -6.64 14.29
N SER A 245 -7.03 -6.83 14.96
CA SER A 245 -7.01 -7.25 16.36
C SER A 245 -6.40 -8.65 16.48
N GLU A 246 -5.63 -8.88 17.55
CA GLU A 246 -5.30 -10.23 17.96
C GLU A 246 -6.56 -10.91 18.49
N ASP A 247 -7.07 -11.90 17.75
CA ASP A 247 -7.98 -12.88 18.34
C ASP A 247 -7.23 -13.57 19.49
N ARG A 248 -7.61 -13.21 20.74
CA ARG A 248 -7.11 -13.87 21.96
C ARG A 248 -7.75 -15.22 22.18
#